data_AF-A0A7W1CI78-F1
#
_entry.id   AF-A0A7W1CI78-F1
#
_cell.length_a   1.000
_cell.length_b   1.000
_cell.length_c   1.000
_cell.angle_alpha   90.00
_cell.angle_beta   90.00
_cell.angle_gamma   90.00
#
_symmetry.space_group_name_H-M   'P 1'
#
loop_
_entity.id
_entity.type
_entity.pdbx_description
1 polymer ?
#
loop_
_entity_poly.entity_id
_entity_poly.type
_entity_poly.pdbx_seq_one_letter_code
_entity_poly.pdbx_strand_id
1 'polypeptide(L)'
;MSDQTFLIKQPLGYGGLLDLTLSLYKRIFLQGIGFGLLCIGLPKVLIYMLANFKDYEPLNQIGIVFVTFMIFMGSVFAYIAMAKAVKQICIGDSLNWRSVLTFSKKNFWKIFSAGIVTMLWCLLCLMCLVIPGIIALLNAFLINIVMVVEETSLKPSWKRSKELTQGNKL
;
A
#
# COMPACT_ATOMS: atom_id res chain seq x y z
N MET A 1 12.21 -5.63 -26.90
CA MET A 1 10.78 -5.62 -26.49
C MET A 1 10.24 -7.02 -26.68
N SER A 2 10.27 -7.90 -25.67
CA SER A 2 9.47 -9.16 -25.67
C SER A 2 9.53 -10.00 -24.38
N ASP A 3 10.46 -9.80 -23.44
CA ASP A 3 10.64 -10.81 -22.36
C ASP A 3 9.94 -10.53 -21.02
N GLN A 4 9.58 -9.28 -20.71
CA GLN A 4 9.08 -8.98 -19.36
C GLN A 4 7.57 -9.21 -19.19
N THR A 5 6.80 -9.20 -20.27
CA THR A 5 5.36 -9.54 -20.26
C THR A 5 5.10 -11.01 -19.93
N PHE A 6 6.13 -11.85 -19.93
CA PHE A 6 6.05 -13.30 -19.66
C PHE A 6 6.09 -13.64 -18.16
N LEU A 7 6.60 -12.74 -17.31
CA LEU A 7 6.89 -13.04 -15.89
C LEU A 7 5.65 -13.25 -15.00
N ILE A 8 4.46 -12.82 -15.43
CA ILE A 8 3.21 -13.00 -14.66
C ILE A 8 2.48 -14.30 -15.03
N LYS A 9 2.79 -14.92 -16.18
CA LYS A 9 1.99 -16.05 -16.72
C LYS A 9 2.52 -17.43 -16.39
N GLN A 10 3.74 -17.57 -15.87
CA GLN A 10 4.30 -18.87 -15.48
C GLN A 10 4.27 -19.03 -13.96
N PRO A 11 3.89 -20.22 -13.43
CA PRO A 11 4.04 -20.52 -12.02
C PRO A 11 5.53 -20.47 -11.67
N LEU A 12 5.96 -19.37 -11.06
CA LEU A 12 7.33 -19.20 -10.59
C LEU A 12 7.48 -20.05 -9.32
N GLY A 13 8.46 -20.97 -9.33
CA GLY A 13 8.92 -21.60 -8.10
C GLY A 13 9.47 -20.55 -7.12
N TYR A 14 9.67 -20.93 -5.86
CA TYR A 14 10.11 -20.01 -4.80
C TYR A 14 11.35 -19.17 -5.19
N GLY A 15 12.33 -19.77 -5.89
CA GLY A 15 13.51 -19.06 -6.38
C GLY A 15 13.21 -17.99 -7.42
N GLY A 16 12.36 -18.29 -8.42
CA GLY A 16 11.96 -17.32 -9.44
C GLY A 16 11.14 -16.15 -8.88
N LEU A 17 10.35 -16.41 -7.83
CA LEU A 17 9.59 -15.37 -7.12
C LEU A 17 10.53 -14.43 -6.34
N LEU A 18 11.59 -14.99 -5.75
CA LEU A 18 12.59 -14.25 -5.00
C LEU A 18 13.45 -13.39 -5.94
N ASP A 19 13.88 -13.94 -7.08
CA ASP A 19 14.61 -13.20 -8.12
C ASP A 19 13.77 -12.07 -8.72
N LEU A 20 12.49 -12.33 -8.99
CA LEU A 20 11.54 -11.32 -9.44
C LEU A 20 11.42 -10.20 -8.39
N THR A 21 11.26 -10.55 -7.12
CA THR A 21 11.13 -9.60 -6.02
C THR A 21 12.39 -8.75 -5.88
N LEU A 22 13.58 -9.35 -5.97
CA LEU A 22 14.86 -8.64 -5.92
C LEU A 22 15.06 -7.71 -7.13
N SER A 23 14.67 -8.15 -8.32
CA SER A 23 14.73 -7.35 -9.54
C SER A 23 13.80 -6.13 -9.46
N LEU A 24 12.56 -6.34 -9.00
CA LEU A 24 11.59 -5.27 -8.74
C LEU A 24 12.11 -4.30 -7.68
N TYR A 25 12.64 -4.82 -6.58
CA TYR A 25 13.22 -4.02 -5.52
C TYR A 25 14.33 -3.12 -6.05
N LYS A 26 15.30 -3.67 -6.79
CA LYS A 26 16.40 -2.88 -7.37
C LYS A 26 15.90 -1.75 -8.30
N ARG A 27 14.86 -2.00 -9.10
CA ARG A 27 14.31 -1.01 -10.04
C ARG A 27 13.52 0.11 -9.34
N ILE A 28 12.84 -0.21 -8.24
CA ILE A 28 12.00 0.74 -7.52
C ILE A 28 12.74 1.40 -6.36
N PHE A 29 13.89 0.85 -5.93
CA PHE A 29 14.61 1.24 -4.71
C PHE A 29 14.74 2.75 -4.51
N LEU A 30 15.19 3.48 -5.53
CA LEU A 30 15.36 4.93 -5.48
C LEU A 30 14.04 5.68 -5.27
N GLN A 31 12.96 5.25 -5.92
CA GLN A 31 11.62 5.82 -5.71
C GLN A 31 11.06 5.40 -4.36
N GLY A 32 11.32 4.14 -3.98
CA GLY A 32 11.21 3.56 -2.63
C GLY A 32 11.62 4.54 -1.55
N ILE A 33 12.91 4.88 -1.61
CA ILE A 33 13.55 5.83 -0.71
C ILE A 33 12.97 7.22 -0.89
N GLY A 34 12.80 7.71 -2.11
CA GLY A 34 12.28 9.07 -2.37
C GLY A 34 10.93 9.31 -1.71
N PHE A 35 9.96 8.43 -1.95
CA PHE A 35 8.64 8.51 -1.32
C PHE A 35 8.71 8.26 0.19
N GLY A 36 9.47 7.27 0.65
CA GLY A 36 9.60 6.99 2.08
C GLY A 36 10.19 8.17 2.85
N LEU A 37 11.24 8.79 2.32
CA LEU A 37 11.96 9.87 2.97
C LEU A 37 11.15 11.18 2.93
N LEU A 38 10.48 11.48 1.82
CA LEU A 38 9.63 12.68 1.70
C LEU A 38 8.32 12.56 2.47
N CYS A 39 7.62 11.43 2.35
CA CYS A 39 6.28 11.27 2.93
C CYS A 39 6.30 10.85 4.40
N ILE A 40 7.37 10.19 4.86
CA ILE A 40 7.46 9.65 6.23
C ILE A 40 8.69 10.20 6.97
N GLY A 41 9.86 10.24 6.31
CA GLY A 41 11.11 10.68 6.93
C GLY A 41 11.07 12.14 7.41
N LEU A 42 10.77 13.08 6.50
CA LEU A 42 10.72 14.51 6.82
C LEU A 42 9.73 14.83 7.95
N PRO A 43 8.47 14.37 7.93
CA PRO A 43 7.56 14.63 9.04
C PRO A 43 8.01 13.99 10.36
N LYS A 44 8.67 12.83 10.36
CA LYS A 44 9.21 12.22 11.59
C LYS A 44 10.30 13.07 12.23
N VAL A 45 11.20 13.63 11.41
CA VAL A 45 12.22 14.57 11.91
C VAL A 45 11.54 15.79 12.54
N LEU A 46 10.46 16.28 11.94
CA LEU A 46 9.69 17.40 12.47
C LEU A 46 9.00 17.08 13.80
N ILE A 47 8.46 15.85 13.97
CA ILE A 47 7.98 15.36 15.29
C ILE A 47 9.11 15.37 16.31
N TYR A 48 10.29 14.84 15.94
CA TYR A 48 11.43 14.80 16.85
C TYR A 48 11.85 16.21 17.29
N MET A 49 11.86 17.17 16.37
CA MET A 49 12.13 18.57 16.72
C MET A 49 11.06 19.13 17.67
N LEU A 50 9.77 18.97 17.35
CA LEU A 50 8.66 19.45 18.18
C LEU A 50 8.63 18.83 19.59
N ALA A 51 8.96 17.54 19.70
CA ALA A 51 8.99 16.84 20.97
C ALA A 51 10.13 17.30 21.91
N ASN A 52 11.17 17.94 21.37
CA ASN A 52 12.33 18.38 22.14
C ASN A 52 12.24 19.84 22.63
N PHE A 53 11.28 20.63 22.13
CA PHE A 53 11.01 21.97 22.69
C PHE A 53 10.12 21.82 23.92
N LYS A 54 10.65 22.06 25.12
CA LYS A 54 9.90 21.90 26.38
C LYS A 54 9.00 23.10 26.72
N ASP A 55 9.23 24.26 26.12
CA ASP A 55 8.63 25.52 26.57
C ASP A 55 7.18 25.77 26.09
N TYR A 56 6.61 24.88 25.26
CA TYR A 56 5.29 25.06 24.63
C TYR A 56 4.41 23.80 24.71
N GLU A 57 4.24 23.20 25.89
CA GLU A 57 3.57 21.91 26.08
C GLU A 57 2.22 21.73 25.34
N PRO A 58 1.21 22.62 25.45
CA PRO A 58 -0.07 22.39 24.77
C PRO A 58 -0.01 22.63 23.25
N LEU A 59 0.81 23.59 22.79
CA LEU A 59 0.99 23.87 21.36
C LEU A 59 1.74 22.71 20.68
N ASN A 60 2.70 22.11 21.39
CA ASN A 60 3.50 20.99 20.91
C ASN A 60 2.67 19.71 20.80
N GLN A 61 1.72 19.46 21.70
CA GLN A 61 0.82 18.30 21.57
C GLN A 61 -0.06 18.38 20.32
N ILE A 62 -0.66 19.54 20.04
CA ILE A 62 -1.47 19.74 18.82
C ILE A 62 -0.58 19.59 17.57
N GLY A 63 0.63 20.16 17.60
CA GLY A 63 1.62 20.00 16.53
C GLY A 63 1.99 18.53 16.29
N ILE A 64 2.25 17.76 17.33
CA ILE A 64 2.59 16.33 17.22
C ILE A 64 1.42 15.54 16.62
N VAL A 65 0.19 15.77 17.07
CA VAL A 65 -1.01 15.10 16.52
C VAL A 65 -1.17 15.43 15.05
N PHE A 66 -1.03 16.71 14.67
CA PHE A 66 -1.13 17.15 13.28
C PHE A 66 -0.06 16.51 12.40
N VAL A 67 1.20 16.48 12.84
CA VAL A 67 2.29 15.91 12.05
C VAL A 67 2.18 14.39 11.98
N THR A 68 1.70 13.74 13.04
CA THR A 68 1.38 12.30 13.04
C THR A 68 0.30 12.00 12.01
N PHE A 69 -0.73 12.83 11.93
CA PHE A 69 -1.76 12.74 10.90
C PHE A 69 -1.16 12.93 9.48
N MET A 70 -0.24 13.87 9.29
CA MET A 70 0.47 14.03 8.01
C MET A 70 1.31 12.80 7.64
N ILE A 71 1.99 12.16 8.60
CA ILE A 71 2.73 10.90 8.37
C ILE A 71 1.77 9.82 7.92
N PHE A 72 0.63 9.69 8.61
CA PHE A 72 -0.38 8.69 8.27
C PHE A 72 -0.88 8.89 6.83
N MET A 73 -1.26 10.11 6.46
CA MET A 73 -1.70 10.45 5.10
C MET A 73 -0.58 10.23 4.07
N GLY A 74 0.65 10.62 4.40
CA GLY A 74 1.83 10.40 3.57
C GLY A 74 2.12 8.92 3.34
N SER A 75 1.93 8.07 4.36
CA SER A 75 2.13 6.62 4.26
C SER A 75 1.13 5.97 3.31
N VAL A 76 -0.15 6.39 3.37
CA VAL A 76 -1.19 5.94 2.43
C VAL A 76 -0.83 6.38 1.01
N PHE A 77 -0.40 7.62 0.83
CA PHE A 77 0.01 8.12 -0.49
C PHE A 77 1.20 7.34 -1.06
N ALA A 78 2.24 7.12 -0.25
CA ALA A 78 3.42 6.35 -0.63
C ALA A 78 3.04 4.92 -1.01
N TYR A 79 2.14 4.27 -0.26
CA TYR A 79 1.65 2.93 -0.57
C TYR A 79 0.99 2.86 -1.96
N ILE A 80 0.09 3.80 -2.27
CA ILE A 80 -0.61 3.84 -3.57
C ILE A 80 0.39 4.07 -4.71
N ALA A 81 1.34 4.98 -4.51
CA ALA A 81 2.37 5.29 -5.49
C ALA A 81 3.27 4.08 -5.77
N MET A 82 3.72 3.37 -4.72
CA MET A 82 4.52 2.16 -4.87
C MET A 82 3.76 1.06 -5.60
N ALA A 83 2.53 0.78 -5.20
CA ALA A 83 1.76 -0.29 -5.82
C ALA A 83 1.49 -0.01 -7.31
N LYS A 84 1.29 1.26 -7.71
CA LYS A 84 1.20 1.66 -9.12
C LYS A 84 2.54 1.54 -9.86
N ALA A 85 3.65 1.92 -9.22
CA ALA A 85 5.00 1.79 -9.78
C ALA A 85 5.38 0.31 -10.03
N VAL A 86 5.09 -0.56 -9.06
CA VAL A 86 5.25 -2.02 -9.18
C VAL A 86 4.42 -2.54 -10.35
N LYS A 87 3.14 -2.15 -10.45
CA LYS A 87 2.27 -2.54 -11.56
C LYS A 87 2.86 -2.17 -12.92
N GLN A 88 3.38 -0.95 -13.08
CA GLN A 88 3.98 -0.51 -14.36
C GLN A 88 5.18 -1.37 -14.75
N ILE A 89 6.08 -1.65 -13.80
CA ILE A 89 7.25 -2.48 -14.09
C ILE A 89 6.85 -3.93 -14.39
N CYS A 90 5.89 -4.49 -13.65
CA CYS A 90 5.41 -5.86 -13.89
C CYS A 90 4.76 -6.02 -15.28
N ILE A 91 4.14 -4.96 -15.81
CA ILE A 91 3.56 -4.95 -17.17
C ILE A 91 4.63 -4.67 -18.25
N GLY A 92 5.86 -4.32 -17.85
CA GLY A 92 6.95 -3.94 -18.76
C GLY A 92 6.86 -2.51 -19.29
N ASP A 93 6.04 -1.67 -18.67
CA ASP A 93 5.93 -0.25 -19.00
C ASP A 93 7.13 0.54 -18.41
N SER A 94 7.49 1.63 -19.07
CA SER A 94 8.49 2.56 -18.56
C SER A 94 7.95 3.29 -17.33
N LEU A 95 8.77 3.43 -16.29
CA LEU A 95 8.30 4.00 -15.05
C LEU A 95 8.12 5.51 -15.18
N ASN A 96 6.86 5.94 -15.27
CA ASN A 96 6.50 7.34 -15.42
C ASN A 96 6.02 7.93 -14.09
N TRP A 97 6.91 8.66 -13.42
CA TRP A 97 6.67 9.32 -12.14
C TRP A 97 5.40 10.20 -12.14
N ARG A 98 5.15 10.95 -13.21
CA ARG A 98 3.98 11.84 -13.30
C ARG A 98 2.67 11.05 -13.33
N SER A 99 2.66 9.92 -14.03
CA SER A 99 1.50 9.01 -14.06
C SER A 99 1.24 8.43 -12.68
N VAL A 100 2.28 7.98 -11.97
CA VAL A 100 2.18 7.44 -10.60
C VAL A 100 1.61 8.49 -9.64
N LEU A 101 2.13 9.72 -9.66
CA LEU A 101 1.63 10.80 -8.80
C LEU A 101 0.19 11.20 -9.12
N THR A 102 -0.15 11.32 -10.41
CA THR A 102 -1.50 11.71 -10.85
C THR A 102 -2.53 10.66 -10.45
N PHE A 103 -2.18 9.38 -10.65
CA PHE A 103 -2.99 8.25 -10.23
C PHE A 103 -3.18 8.24 -8.71
N SER A 104 -2.10 8.44 -7.95
CA SER A 104 -2.13 8.46 -6.49
C SER A 104 -3.00 9.58 -5.97
N LYS A 105 -2.87 10.80 -6.49
CA LYS A 105 -3.71 11.96 -6.11
C LYS A 105 -5.19 11.72 -6.43
N LYS A 106 -5.50 11.19 -7.63
CA LYS A 106 -6.88 10.95 -8.07
C LYS A 106 -7.59 9.86 -7.25
N ASN A 107 -6.86 8.81 -6.87
CA ASN A 107 -7.43 7.65 -6.17
C ASN A 107 -7.22 7.68 -4.66
N PHE A 108 -6.51 8.67 -4.13
CA PHE A 108 -6.15 8.78 -2.72
C PHE A 108 -7.37 8.58 -1.80
N TRP A 109 -8.41 9.40 -1.95
CA TRP A 109 -9.60 9.35 -1.11
C TRP A 109 -10.40 8.05 -1.23
N LYS A 110 -10.42 7.47 -2.44
CA LYS A 110 -11.11 6.20 -2.69
C LYS A 110 -10.41 5.03 -1.98
N ILE A 111 -9.08 5.01 -1.99
CA ILE A 111 -8.29 3.95 -1.34
C ILE A 111 -8.23 4.20 0.18
N PHE A 112 -8.14 5.45 0.60
CA PHE A 112 -8.19 5.83 2.01
C PHE A 112 -9.51 5.40 2.68
N SER A 113 -10.65 5.74 2.08
CA SER A 113 -11.97 5.32 2.58
C SER A 113 -12.15 3.80 2.57
N ALA A 114 -11.69 3.11 1.51
CA ALA A 114 -11.65 1.65 1.47
C ALA A 114 -10.79 1.07 2.61
N GLY A 115 -9.64 1.69 2.90
CA GLY A 115 -8.75 1.33 4.00
C GLY A 115 -9.44 1.43 5.36
N ILE A 116 -10.19 2.52 5.62
CA ILE A 116 -10.98 2.67 6.85
C ILE A 116 -12.04 1.58 6.98
N VAL A 117 -12.81 1.32 5.92
CA VAL A 117 -13.84 0.26 5.94
C VAL A 117 -13.21 -1.10 6.19
N THR A 118 -12.08 -1.38 5.54
CA THR A 118 -11.34 -2.65 5.73
C THR A 118 -10.76 -2.74 7.14
N MET A 119 -10.26 -1.65 7.71
CA MET A 119 -9.75 -1.60 9.08
C MET A 119 -10.85 -1.88 10.10
N LEU A 120 -12.02 -1.24 9.95
CA LEU A 120 -13.19 -1.51 10.81
C LEU A 120 -13.65 -2.97 10.69
N TRP A 121 -13.65 -3.51 9.46
CA TRP A 121 -13.99 -4.90 9.24
C TRP A 121 -13.00 -5.87 9.88
N CYS A 122 -11.70 -5.59 9.75
CA CYS A 122 -10.65 -6.36 10.41
C CYS A 122 -10.77 -6.31 11.93
N LEU A 123 -11.06 -5.14 12.52
CA LEU A 123 -11.32 -5.02 13.96
C LEU A 123 -12.49 -5.88 14.41
N LEU A 124 -13.61 -5.85 13.68
CA LEU A 124 -14.77 -6.71 13.94
C LEU A 124 -14.40 -8.19 13.84
N CYS A 125 -13.65 -8.59 12.81
CA CYS A 125 -13.19 -9.97 12.63
C CYS A 125 -12.24 -10.41 13.75
N LEU A 126 -11.40 -9.50 14.23
CA LEU A 126 -10.47 -9.75 15.33
C LEU A 126 -11.22 -9.89 16.65
N MET A 127 -12.26 -9.08 16.90
CA MET A 127 -13.13 -9.26 18.07
C MET A 127 -13.87 -10.61 18.04
N CYS A 128 -14.27 -11.04 16.85
CA CYS A 128 -14.91 -12.33 16.61
C CYS A 128 -13.89 -13.48 16.44
N LEU A 129 -12.83 -13.54 17.29
CA LEU A 129 -11.59 -14.37 17.28
C LEU A 129 -11.79 -15.92 17.22
N VAL A 130 -12.80 -16.34 16.50
CA VAL A 130 -13.21 -17.69 16.13
C VAL A 130 -12.67 -17.92 14.70
N ILE A 131 -12.47 -19.19 14.32
CA ILE A 131 -12.05 -19.63 12.97
C ILE A 131 -12.63 -18.80 11.80
N PRO A 132 -13.93 -18.43 11.73
CA PRO A 132 -14.45 -17.58 10.65
C PRO A 132 -13.82 -16.17 10.59
N GLY A 133 -13.41 -15.60 11.72
CA GLY A 133 -12.75 -14.29 11.79
C GLY A 133 -11.39 -14.31 11.09
N ILE A 134 -10.61 -15.39 11.25
CA ILE A 134 -9.30 -15.55 10.59
C ILE A 134 -9.48 -15.65 9.07
N ILE A 135 -10.44 -16.44 8.62
CA ILE A 135 -10.75 -16.60 7.18
C ILE A 135 -11.21 -15.25 6.58
N ALA A 136 -12.06 -14.51 7.30
CA ALA A 136 -12.51 -13.20 6.86
C ALA A 136 -11.36 -12.18 6.77
N LEU A 137 -10.40 -12.25 7.70
CA LEU A 137 -9.22 -11.38 7.71
C LEU A 137 -8.29 -11.67 6.52
N LEU A 138 -8.05 -12.95 6.21
CA LEU A 138 -7.32 -13.35 5.01
C LEU A 138 -8.01 -12.82 3.74
N ASN A 139 -9.34 -12.98 3.64
CA ASN A 139 -10.12 -12.46 2.52
C ASN A 139 -10.07 -10.92 2.40
N ALA A 140 -9.92 -10.20 3.52
CA ALA A 140 -9.89 -8.75 3.53
C ALA A 140 -8.50 -8.16 3.21
N PHE A 141 -7.43 -8.93 3.47
CA PHE A 141 -6.05 -8.46 3.37
C PHE A 141 -5.67 -7.97 1.97
N LEU A 142 -6.14 -8.65 0.91
CA LEU A 142 -5.75 -8.32 -0.47
C LEU A 142 -6.60 -7.21 -1.11
N ILE A 143 -7.67 -6.74 -0.46
CA ILE A 143 -8.60 -5.77 -1.07
C ILE A 143 -7.88 -4.50 -1.52
N ASN A 144 -7.05 -3.91 -0.65
CA ASN A 144 -6.33 -2.68 -0.95
C ASN A 144 -5.29 -2.87 -2.06
N ILE A 145 -4.68 -4.06 -2.15
CA ILE A 145 -3.72 -4.39 -3.22
C ILE A 145 -4.49 -4.52 -4.54
N VAL A 146 -5.58 -5.29 -4.56
CA VAL A 146 -6.43 -5.47 -5.74
C VAL A 146 -6.99 -4.14 -6.24
N MET A 147 -7.46 -3.26 -5.34
CA MET A 147 -7.95 -1.94 -5.73
C MET A 147 -6.90 -1.09 -6.45
N VAL A 148 -5.63 -1.18 -6.05
CA VAL A 148 -4.55 -0.42 -6.69
C VAL A 148 -4.09 -1.10 -7.98
N VAL A 149 -3.94 -2.42 -7.97
CA VAL A 149 -3.43 -3.19 -9.10
C VAL A 149 -4.46 -3.30 -10.22
N GLU A 150 -5.71 -3.62 -9.90
CA GLU A 150 -6.80 -3.77 -10.87
C GLU A 150 -7.56 -2.46 -11.13
N GLU A 151 -7.28 -1.39 -10.38
CA GLU A 151 -7.92 -0.06 -10.51
C GLU A 151 -9.45 -0.09 -10.29
N THR A 152 -9.93 -1.09 -9.58
CA THR A 152 -11.34 -1.39 -9.33
C THR A 152 -11.92 -0.60 -8.15
N SER A 153 -13.25 -0.61 -7.97
CA SER A 153 -13.93 -0.08 -6.79
C SER A 153 -13.99 -1.12 -5.66
N LEU A 154 -14.44 -0.71 -4.46
CA LEU A 154 -14.41 -1.58 -3.26
C LEU A 154 -15.16 -2.91 -3.46
N LYS A 155 -16.39 -2.87 -3.99
CA LYS A 155 -17.23 -4.07 -4.21
C LYS A 155 -16.58 -5.14 -5.11
N PRO A 156 -16.14 -4.83 -6.35
CA PRO A 156 -15.49 -5.82 -7.20
C PRO A 156 -14.15 -6.30 -6.61
N SER A 157 -13.41 -5.43 -5.94
CA SER A 157 -12.14 -5.81 -5.30
C SER A 157 -12.34 -6.78 -4.13
N TRP A 158 -13.45 -6.66 -3.40
CA TRP A 158 -13.83 -7.59 -2.35
C TRP A 158 -14.09 -8.99 -2.90
N LYS A 159 -14.87 -9.08 -3.99
CA LYS A 159 -15.14 -10.35 -4.67
C LYS A 159 -13.84 -10.98 -5.15
N ARG A 160 -12.98 -10.19 -5.79
CA ARG A 160 -11.70 -10.65 -6.32
C ARG A 160 -10.73 -11.09 -5.23
N SER A 161 -10.64 -10.35 -4.13
CA SER A 161 -9.82 -10.71 -2.97
C SER A 161 -10.24 -12.06 -2.38
N LYS A 162 -11.56 -12.31 -2.31
CA LYS A 162 -12.12 -13.61 -1.89
C LYS A 162 -11.79 -14.73 -2.88
N GLU A 163 -11.84 -14.48 -4.19
CA GLU A 163 -11.43 -15.46 -5.20
C GLU A 163 -9.95 -15.84 -5.06
N LEU A 164 -9.07 -14.86 -4.81
CA LEU A 164 -7.62 -15.08 -4.66
C LEU A 164 -7.26 -15.86 -3.39
N THR A 165 -8.07 -15.77 -2.35
CA THR A 165 -7.82 -16.38 -1.03
C THR A 165 -8.48 -17.74 -0.86
N GLN A 166 -9.51 -18.04 -1.65
CA GLN A 166 -10.17 -19.35 -1.66
C GLN A 166 -9.42 -20.42 -2.46
N GLY A 167 -8.32 -20.05 -3.13
CA GLY A 167 -7.58 -20.94 -4.03
C GLY A 167 -8.37 -21.27 -5.30
N ASN A 168 -7.67 -21.74 -6.33
CA ASN A 168 -8.35 -22.30 -7.50
C ASN A 168 -9.17 -23.51 -7.02
N LYS A 169 -10.49 -23.47 -7.20
CA LYS A 169 -11.27 -24.70 -7.26
C LYS A 169 -10.78 -25.46 -8.48
N LEU A 170 -9.92 -26.45 -8.24
CA LEU A 170 -9.66 -27.52 -9.22
C LEU A 170 -10.97 -28.23 -9.52
#